data_AF-A0A522C9V7-F1
#
_entry.id   AF-A0A522C9V7-F1
#
_cell.length_a   1.000
_cell.length_b   1.000
_cell.length_c   1.000
_cell.angle_alpha   90.00
_cell.angle_beta   90.00
_cell.angle_gamma   90.00
#
_symmetry.space_group_name_H-M   'P 1'
#
loop_
_entity.id
_entity.type
_entity.pdbx_description
1 polymer ?
#
loop_
_entity_poly.entity_id
_entity_poly.type
_entity_poly.pdbx_seq_one_letter_code
_entity_poly.pdbx_strand_id
1 'polypeptide(L)'
;MALKLARNLICLLIFFLLLSGLSHIEAEENPQDSPAEQETNSEGLTRIKEAFKQINELNETTKKSPEWLREAYSGIKIKRLNDIPKEEYGAYKKRLYKGQIYIIVHPGFYSFFANKNAPEPKERIDAFPAKNLADRIFSDAPTDSLGLKLAQENERLLRNFLEYMSLEKKLVILILPRDYKKYLTNGYSPGLDEYARYLNDLTNGSESILYMESRNHNTGDMEKDDVEILSAFLKDIKAKRILYSGGFVGRCLDKFNTVLVDKFGYKDLYFVPELASIFPGELNASHSYLLTETGKINFKGVATFFKAQDFERVLKPKIKHSHLIRALEKIEKVQAGNKS
;
A
#
# COMPACT_ATOMS: atom_id res chain seq x y z
N MET A 1 13.42 11.26 71.46
CA MET A 1 12.91 9.95 71.02
C MET A 1 11.63 10.08 70.18
N ALA A 2 10.66 10.90 70.59
CA ALA A 2 9.39 11.12 69.87
C ALA A 2 9.54 11.59 68.39
N LEU A 3 10.56 12.41 68.08
CA LEU A 3 10.78 12.90 66.71
C LEU A 3 11.27 11.83 65.72
N LYS A 4 11.91 10.76 66.19
CA LYS A 4 12.35 9.64 65.35
C LYS A 4 11.19 8.70 65.01
N LEU A 5 10.23 8.53 65.92
CA LEU A 5 9.01 7.76 65.64
C LEU A 5 8.12 8.46 64.61
N ALA A 6 7.98 9.78 64.68
CA ALA A 6 7.16 10.55 63.73
C ALA A 6 7.69 10.45 62.28
N ARG A 7 9.02 10.48 62.08
CA ARG A 7 9.63 10.32 60.76
C ARG A 7 9.41 8.93 60.15
N ASN A 8 9.51 7.89 60.97
CA ASN A 8 9.30 6.52 60.50
C ASN A 8 7.81 6.27 60.15
N LEU A 9 6.88 6.90 60.88
CA LEU A 9 5.44 6.79 60.59
C LEU A 9 5.06 7.49 59.27
N ILE A 10 5.66 8.65 58.98
CA ILE A 10 5.44 9.40 57.73
C ILE A 10 6.01 8.63 56.53
N CYS A 11 7.20 8.04 56.65
CA CYS A 11 7.74 7.20 55.57
C CYS A 11 6.87 5.95 55.32
N LEU A 12 6.30 5.34 56.37
CA LEU A 12 5.41 4.19 56.22
C LEU A 12 4.08 4.57 55.53
N LEU A 13 3.53 5.74 55.86
CA LEU A 13 2.30 6.26 55.25
C LEU A 13 2.47 6.62 53.78
N ILE A 14 3.62 7.19 53.40
CA ILE A 14 3.96 7.48 51.99
C ILE A 14 4.16 6.17 51.22
N PHE A 15 4.76 5.15 51.84
CA PHE A 15 4.94 3.83 51.22
C PHE A 15 3.60 3.10 51.02
N PHE A 16 2.67 3.20 51.97
CA PHE A 16 1.32 2.64 51.82
C PHE A 16 0.47 3.39 50.78
N LEU A 17 0.58 4.72 50.69
CA LEU A 17 -0.12 5.53 49.67
C LEU A 17 0.41 5.25 48.25
N LEU A 18 1.71 4.95 48.11
CA LEU A 18 2.30 4.52 46.82
C LEU A 18 1.90 3.08 46.44
N LEU A 19 1.65 2.19 47.41
CA LEU A 19 1.19 0.83 47.16
C LEU A 19 -0.33 0.74 46.88
N SER A 20 -1.15 1.62 47.46
CA SER A 20 -2.60 1.67 47.17
C SER A 20 -2.94 2.29 45.80
N GLY A 21 -1.97 2.95 45.15
CA GLY A 21 -2.12 3.48 43.79
C GLY A 21 -1.83 2.49 42.66
N LEU A 22 -1.47 1.23 42.98
CA LEU A 22 -1.05 0.20 42.01
C LEU A 22 -2.11 -0.86 41.70
N SER A 23 -3.33 -0.73 42.23
CA SER A 23 -4.42 -1.70 42.01
C SER A 23 -5.58 -1.13 41.19
N HIS A 24 -5.28 -0.63 40.00
CA HIS A 24 -6.21 -0.60 38.85
C HIS A 24 -5.37 -0.64 37.56
N ILE A 25 -4.60 -1.70 37.40
CA ILE A 25 -4.39 -2.24 36.06
C ILE A 25 -5.73 -2.90 35.74
N GLU A 26 -6.61 -2.14 35.08
CA GLU A 26 -7.68 -2.75 34.29
C GLU A 26 -6.99 -3.80 33.44
N ALA A 27 -7.32 -5.07 33.68
CA ALA A 27 -7.02 -6.10 32.73
C ALA A 27 -7.61 -5.61 31.41
N GLU A 28 -6.76 -5.17 30.50
CA GLU A 28 -7.12 -5.01 29.10
C GLU A 28 -7.81 -6.32 28.75
N GLU A 29 -9.14 -6.26 28.60
CA GLU A 29 -9.90 -7.34 28.00
C GLU A 29 -9.17 -7.65 26.71
N ASN A 30 -8.45 -8.77 26.75
CA ASN A 30 -7.86 -9.37 25.58
C ASN A 30 -9.02 -9.44 24.59
N PRO A 31 -9.00 -8.72 23.44
CA PRO A 31 -10.10 -8.77 22.49
C PRO A 31 -10.07 -10.19 21.92
N GLN A 32 -10.74 -11.10 22.62
CA GLN A 32 -11.05 -12.43 22.17
C GLN A 32 -11.80 -12.24 20.86
N ASP A 33 -11.30 -12.95 19.87
CA ASP A 33 -11.57 -12.86 18.45
C ASP A 33 -10.95 -11.64 17.77
N SER A 34 -9.65 -11.78 17.46
CA SER A 34 -9.04 -10.89 16.47
C SER A 34 -9.90 -10.95 15.18
N PRO A 35 -10.34 -9.80 14.63
CA PRO A 35 -11.14 -9.75 13.40
C PRO A 35 -10.43 -10.32 12.15
N ALA A 36 -9.24 -10.91 12.30
CA ALA A 36 -8.45 -11.54 11.25
C ALA A 36 -8.91 -12.97 10.93
N GLU A 37 -9.52 -13.69 11.87
CA GLU A 37 -10.06 -15.05 11.61
C GLU A 37 -11.40 -15.02 10.84
N GLN A 38 -12.14 -13.92 10.93
CA GLN A 38 -13.43 -13.76 10.26
C GLN A 38 -13.34 -13.55 8.73
N GLU A 39 -12.18 -13.25 8.13
CA GLU A 39 -12.08 -13.16 6.65
C GLU A 39 -11.62 -14.45 5.99
N THR A 40 -11.03 -15.34 6.78
CA THR A 40 -10.81 -16.73 6.37
C THR A 40 -12.07 -17.59 6.51
N ASN A 41 -13.17 -17.02 7.01
CA ASN A 41 -14.48 -17.67 6.94
C ASN A 41 -14.95 -17.78 5.48
N SER A 42 -15.91 -18.68 5.23
CA SER A 42 -16.42 -18.96 3.89
C SER A 42 -17.00 -17.72 3.19
N GLU A 43 -17.61 -16.80 3.95
CA GLU A 43 -18.25 -15.59 3.42
C GLU A 43 -17.23 -14.57 2.90
N GLY A 44 -16.17 -14.29 3.66
CA GLY A 44 -15.11 -13.37 3.26
C GLY A 44 -14.41 -13.84 1.98
N LEU A 45 -14.10 -15.13 1.89
CA LEU A 45 -13.53 -15.72 0.68
C LEU A 45 -14.49 -15.68 -0.52
N THR A 46 -15.79 -15.86 -0.28
CA THR A 46 -16.81 -15.78 -1.35
C THR A 46 -16.91 -14.36 -1.89
N ARG A 47 -16.95 -13.35 -1.02
CA ARG A 47 -16.96 -11.93 -1.41
C ARG A 47 -15.74 -11.56 -2.25
N ILE A 48 -14.54 -11.97 -1.82
CA ILE A 48 -13.31 -11.66 -2.58
C ILE A 48 -13.32 -12.36 -3.95
N LYS A 49 -13.80 -13.62 -4.03
CA LYS A 49 -13.94 -14.33 -5.32
C LYS A 49 -14.88 -13.59 -6.28
N GLU A 50 -16.02 -13.14 -5.79
CA GLU A 50 -16.99 -12.38 -6.57
C GLU A 50 -16.42 -11.03 -7.02
N ALA A 51 -15.70 -10.34 -6.13
CA ALA A 51 -14.98 -9.11 -6.48
C ALA A 51 -14.00 -9.33 -7.65
N PHE A 52 -13.18 -10.39 -7.62
CA PHE A 52 -12.28 -10.68 -8.73
C PHE A 52 -12.97 -11.13 -10.00
N LYS A 53 -14.13 -11.79 -9.89
CA LYS A 53 -14.94 -12.10 -11.08
C LYS A 53 -15.37 -10.80 -11.77
N GLN A 54 -15.87 -9.83 -11.00
CA GLN A 54 -16.26 -8.51 -11.53
C GLN A 54 -15.06 -7.72 -12.09
N ILE A 55 -13.92 -7.73 -11.38
CA ILE A 55 -12.68 -7.10 -11.88
C ILE A 55 -12.27 -7.70 -13.23
N ASN A 56 -12.28 -9.03 -13.35
CA ASN A 56 -11.94 -9.71 -14.59
C ASN A 56 -12.93 -9.38 -15.72
N GLU A 57 -14.23 -9.35 -15.43
CA GLU A 57 -15.25 -8.95 -16.40
C GLU A 57 -15.02 -7.51 -16.90
N LEU A 58 -14.74 -6.57 -15.99
CA LEU A 58 -14.40 -5.18 -16.36
C LEU A 58 -13.13 -5.10 -17.21
N ASN A 59 -12.08 -5.83 -16.83
CA ASN A 59 -10.79 -5.86 -17.53
C ASN A 59 -10.93 -6.42 -18.95
N GLU A 60 -11.82 -7.39 -19.16
CA GLU A 60 -12.04 -8.02 -20.45
C GLU A 60 -13.08 -7.31 -21.33
N THR A 61 -13.92 -6.45 -20.77
CA THR A 61 -14.99 -5.75 -21.50
C THR A 61 -14.77 -4.24 -21.52
N THR A 62 -15.20 -3.53 -20.48
CA THR A 62 -15.19 -2.07 -20.38
C THR A 62 -13.80 -1.49 -20.61
N LYS A 63 -12.76 -2.10 -20.04
CA LYS A 63 -11.40 -1.56 -20.10
C LYS A 63 -10.70 -1.69 -21.47
N LYS A 64 -11.36 -2.37 -22.40
CA LYS A 64 -10.93 -2.51 -23.80
C LYS A 64 -11.75 -1.64 -24.75
N SER A 65 -12.75 -0.91 -24.27
CA SER A 65 -13.55 -0.04 -25.14
C SER A 65 -12.76 1.22 -25.55
N PRO A 66 -12.95 1.73 -26.79
CA PRO A 66 -12.35 2.98 -27.24
C PRO A 66 -12.65 4.19 -26.34
N GLU A 67 -13.88 4.27 -25.82
CA GLU A 67 -14.32 5.36 -24.96
C GLU A 67 -13.56 5.35 -23.64
N TRP A 68 -13.46 4.17 -23.02
CA TRP A 68 -12.73 4.03 -21.77
C TRP A 68 -11.22 4.28 -21.95
N LEU A 69 -10.63 3.82 -23.05
CA LEU A 69 -9.23 4.12 -23.38
C LEU A 69 -9.00 5.64 -23.45
N ARG A 70 -9.81 6.34 -24.25
CA ARG A 70 -9.72 7.81 -24.40
C ARG A 70 -9.83 8.51 -23.05
N GLU A 71 -10.79 8.11 -22.22
CA GLU A 71 -10.96 8.68 -20.90
C GLU A 71 -9.77 8.38 -19.98
N ALA A 72 -9.29 7.15 -19.95
CA ALA A 72 -8.20 6.73 -19.08
C ALA A 72 -6.87 7.44 -19.39
N TYR A 73 -6.63 7.86 -20.64
CA TYR A 73 -5.44 8.64 -21.03
C TYR A 73 -5.60 10.16 -20.83
N SER A 74 -6.79 10.66 -20.49
CA SER A 74 -7.06 12.11 -20.40
C SER A 74 -6.53 12.77 -19.11
N GLY A 75 -5.91 12.01 -18.21
CA GLY A 75 -5.38 12.47 -16.92
C GLY A 75 -5.90 11.64 -15.75
N ILE A 76 -5.36 11.89 -14.55
CA ILE A 76 -5.69 11.14 -13.33
C ILE A 76 -7.16 11.42 -12.94
N LYS A 77 -7.95 10.36 -12.73
CA LYS A 77 -9.40 10.45 -12.47
C LYS A 77 -9.80 10.36 -10.99
N ILE A 78 -8.88 9.92 -10.14
CA ILE A 78 -9.07 9.94 -8.68
C ILE A 78 -8.85 11.35 -8.13
N LYS A 79 -9.47 11.67 -6.98
CA LYS A 79 -9.39 13.02 -6.39
C LYS A 79 -8.08 13.23 -5.65
N ARG A 80 -7.53 14.44 -5.74
CA ARG A 80 -6.43 14.88 -4.86
C ARG A 80 -6.99 15.18 -3.48
N LEU A 81 -6.32 14.74 -2.41
CA LEU A 81 -6.78 15.01 -1.05
C LEU A 81 -6.81 16.52 -0.74
N ASN A 82 -5.84 17.28 -1.25
CA ASN A 82 -5.78 18.74 -1.09
C ASN A 82 -7.00 19.48 -1.64
N ASP A 83 -7.70 18.89 -2.62
CA ASP A 83 -8.84 19.52 -3.29
C ASP A 83 -10.16 19.19 -2.57
N ILE A 84 -10.12 18.40 -1.50
CA ILE A 84 -11.29 18.03 -0.70
C ILE A 84 -11.42 19.02 0.46
N PRO A 85 -12.56 19.72 0.59
CA PRO A 85 -12.85 20.55 1.75
C PRO A 85 -12.80 19.76 3.05
N LYS A 86 -12.28 20.36 4.11
CA LYS A 86 -12.09 19.69 5.41
C LYS A 86 -13.41 19.19 6.00
N GLU A 87 -14.49 19.90 5.73
CA GLU A 87 -15.85 19.57 6.17
C GLU A 87 -16.32 18.22 5.61
N GLU A 88 -15.76 17.78 4.48
CA GLU A 88 -16.10 16.50 3.84
C GLU A 88 -15.27 15.32 4.37
N TYR A 89 -14.20 15.54 5.13
CA TYR A 89 -13.27 14.48 5.56
C TYR A 89 -13.97 13.36 6.32
N GLY A 90 -14.86 13.71 7.27
CA GLY A 90 -15.59 12.74 8.09
C GLY A 90 -16.38 11.70 7.29
N ALA A 91 -16.83 12.04 6.06
CA ALA A 91 -17.57 11.13 5.20
C ALA A 91 -16.73 9.92 4.73
N TYR A 92 -15.39 10.03 4.73
CA TYR A 92 -14.49 8.95 4.34
C TYR A 92 -14.29 7.89 5.42
N LYS A 93 -14.70 8.16 6.68
CA LYS A 93 -14.63 7.18 7.78
C LYS A 93 -15.30 5.85 7.44
N LYS A 94 -16.43 5.86 6.72
CA LYS A 94 -17.17 4.65 6.31
C LYS A 94 -16.40 3.77 5.32
N ARG A 95 -15.36 4.32 4.68
CA ARG A 95 -14.51 3.63 3.70
C ARG A 95 -13.29 2.98 4.36
N LEU A 96 -13.03 3.23 5.65
CA LEU A 96 -11.93 2.58 6.37
C LEU A 96 -12.12 1.07 6.39
N TYR A 97 -11.04 0.35 6.14
CA TYR A 97 -11.04 -1.10 6.20
C TYR A 97 -10.66 -1.55 7.62
N LYS A 98 -11.66 -1.95 8.42
CA LYS A 98 -11.46 -2.34 9.84
C LYS A 98 -10.76 -1.24 10.67
N GLY A 99 -11.10 0.03 10.40
CA GLY A 99 -10.48 1.20 11.04
C GLY A 99 -9.07 1.52 10.55
N GLN A 100 -8.62 0.87 9.47
CA GLN A 100 -7.30 1.01 8.89
C GLN A 100 -7.37 1.78 7.57
N ILE A 101 -6.30 2.51 7.27
CA ILE A 101 -6.07 3.16 5.98
C ILE A 101 -4.76 2.64 5.38
N TYR A 102 -4.75 2.49 4.06
CA TYR A 102 -3.54 2.14 3.31
C TYR A 102 -3.00 3.37 2.58
N ILE A 103 -1.69 3.56 2.63
CA ILE A 103 -0.98 4.58 1.87
C ILE A 103 0.06 3.90 0.97
N ILE A 104 -0.12 4.02 -0.34
CA ILE A 104 0.78 3.41 -1.33
C ILE A 104 1.62 4.50 -1.96
N VAL A 105 2.93 4.45 -1.70
CA VAL A 105 3.90 5.40 -2.23
C VAL A 105 4.32 4.97 -3.62
N HIS A 106 4.27 5.85 -4.61
CA HIS A 106 4.79 5.66 -5.97
C HIS A 106 4.38 4.30 -6.59
N PRO A 107 3.08 4.01 -6.74
CA PRO A 107 2.64 2.79 -7.42
C PRO A 107 3.22 2.73 -8.84
N GLY A 108 3.63 1.54 -9.28
CA GLY A 108 4.25 1.32 -10.59
C GLY A 108 5.65 1.92 -10.75
N PHE A 109 6.36 2.27 -9.67
CA PHE A 109 7.61 3.03 -9.75
C PHE A 109 8.65 2.41 -10.72
N TYR A 110 8.79 1.08 -10.69
CA TYR A 110 9.68 0.38 -11.62
C TYR A 110 9.32 0.67 -13.08
N SER A 111 8.07 0.46 -13.46
CA SER A 111 7.59 0.55 -14.83
C SER A 111 7.71 1.94 -15.43
N PHE A 112 7.49 2.99 -14.61
CA PHE A 112 7.35 4.37 -15.10
C PHE A 112 8.57 5.26 -14.84
N PHE A 113 9.35 4.99 -13.79
CA PHE A 113 10.43 5.87 -13.32
C PHE A 113 11.80 5.19 -13.20
N ALA A 114 11.87 3.85 -13.23
CA ALA A 114 13.14 3.14 -13.14
C ALA A 114 13.52 2.40 -14.42
N ASN A 115 12.55 1.81 -15.12
CA ASN A 115 12.78 1.07 -16.36
C ASN A 115 12.96 2.03 -17.54
N LYS A 116 14.13 1.93 -18.20
CA LYS A 116 14.50 2.69 -19.41
C LYS A 116 14.11 2.00 -20.71
N ASN A 117 13.66 0.75 -20.64
CA ASN A 117 13.36 -0.08 -21.80
C ASN A 117 11.86 -0.33 -21.85
N ALA A 118 11.09 0.68 -22.29
CA ALA A 118 9.67 0.50 -22.57
C ALA A 118 9.47 -0.26 -23.89
N PRO A 119 8.73 -1.37 -23.88
CA PRO A 119 8.27 -1.99 -25.12
C PRO A 119 7.21 -1.12 -25.81
N GLU A 120 7.34 -1.04 -27.14
CA GLU A 120 6.33 -0.47 -28.02
C GLU A 120 5.00 -1.26 -27.92
N PRO A 121 3.85 -0.60 -28.08
CA PRO A 121 2.57 -1.29 -28.06
C PRO A 121 2.38 -2.15 -29.31
N LYS A 122 2.21 -3.47 -29.11
CA LYS A 122 1.92 -4.45 -30.18
C LYS A 122 0.48 -4.34 -30.72
N GLU A 123 -0.45 -3.95 -29.85
CA GLU A 123 -1.88 -3.86 -30.15
C GLU A 123 -2.40 -2.47 -29.81
N ARG A 124 -3.23 -1.93 -30.70
CA ARG A 124 -3.92 -0.65 -30.52
C ARG A 124 -5.40 -0.81 -30.82
N ILE A 125 -6.22 -0.12 -30.03
CA ILE A 125 -7.65 0.02 -30.25
C ILE A 125 -7.86 1.50 -30.56
N ASP A 126 -8.25 1.78 -31.80
CA ASP A 126 -8.11 3.09 -32.44
C ASP A 126 -6.66 3.61 -32.37
N ALA A 127 -6.44 4.73 -31.68
CA ALA A 127 -5.13 5.37 -31.51
C ALA A 127 -4.41 4.93 -30.22
N PHE A 128 -5.09 4.24 -29.31
CA PHE A 128 -4.59 3.99 -27.96
C PHE A 128 -4.01 2.58 -27.82
N PRO A 129 -2.90 2.40 -27.08
CA PRO A 129 -2.42 1.08 -26.68
C PRO A 129 -3.48 0.29 -25.92
N ALA A 130 -3.71 -0.97 -26.33
CA ALA A 130 -4.68 -1.85 -25.66
C ALA A 130 -4.25 -2.18 -24.21
N LYS A 131 -2.94 -2.38 -24.00
CA LYS A 131 -2.31 -2.62 -22.70
C LYS A 131 -1.57 -1.38 -22.21
N ASN A 132 -1.64 -1.07 -20.91
CA ASN A 132 -0.82 -0.03 -20.30
C ASN A 132 0.67 -0.43 -20.29
N LEU A 133 1.58 0.53 -20.08
CA LEU A 133 3.02 0.26 -20.09
C LEU A 133 3.48 -0.84 -19.11
N ALA A 134 2.96 -0.88 -17.88
CA ALA A 134 3.35 -1.91 -16.90
C ALA A 134 3.02 -3.32 -17.42
N ASP A 135 1.82 -3.51 -17.99
CA ASP A 135 1.42 -4.79 -18.58
C ASP A 135 2.29 -5.18 -19.77
N ARG A 136 2.72 -4.21 -20.58
CA ARG A 136 3.61 -4.48 -21.71
C ARG A 136 5.00 -4.93 -21.23
N ILE A 137 5.57 -4.24 -20.23
CA ILE A 137 6.87 -4.59 -19.63
C ILE A 137 6.86 -6.04 -19.13
N PHE A 138 5.80 -6.46 -18.44
CA PHE A 138 5.73 -7.78 -17.82
C PHE A 138 5.17 -8.89 -18.71
N SER A 139 4.45 -8.55 -19.80
CA SER A 139 4.04 -9.55 -20.80
C SER A 139 5.24 -10.07 -21.61
N ASP A 140 6.24 -9.23 -21.82
CA ASP A 140 7.40 -9.50 -22.68
C ASP A 140 8.70 -9.74 -21.88
N ALA A 141 8.62 -9.83 -20.55
CA ALA A 141 9.80 -9.96 -19.69
C ALA A 141 10.50 -11.32 -19.85
N PRO A 142 11.84 -11.34 -19.95
CA PRO A 142 12.63 -12.57 -19.90
C PRO A 142 12.28 -13.43 -18.69
N THR A 143 12.01 -14.72 -18.94
CA THR A 143 11.57 -15.68 -17.93
C THR A 143 12.71 -16.14 -17.01
N ASP A 144 13.95 -15.77 -17.26
CA ASP A 144 15.14 -16.17 -16.50
C ASP A 144 15.60 -15.12 -15.48
N SER A 145 15.22 -13.85 -15.64
CA SER A 145 15.62 -12.78 -14.72
C SER A 145 14.83 -12.83 -13.40
N LEU A 146 15.50 -13.18 -12.30
CA LEU A 146 14.95 -13.14 -10.94
C LEU A 146 14.35 -11.78 -10.61
N GLY A 147 15.06 -10.70 -10.94
CA GLY A 147 14.61 -9.34 -10.62
C GLY A 147 13.34 -8.94 -11.36
N LEU A 148 13.23 -9.31 -12.64
CA LEU A 148 12.00 -9.04 -13.41
C LEU A 148 10.83 -9.89 -12.94
N LYS A 149 11.06 -11.17 -12.62
CA LYS A 149 10.04 -12.04 -12.02
C LYS A 149 9.49 -11.47 -10.72
N LEU A 150 10.37 -11.00 -9.84
CA LEU A 150 9.95 -10.39 -8.58
C LEU A 150 9.21 -9.07 -8.80
N ALA A 151 9.68 -8.22 -9.72
CA ALA A 151 8.96 -6.98 -10.07
C ALA A 151 7.58 -7.26 -10.65
N GLN A 152 7.46 -8.27 -11.52
CA GLN A 152 6.19 -8.70 -12.10
C GLN A 152 5.21 -9.16 -11.02
N GLU A 153 5.66 -9.98 -10.07
CA GLU A 153 4.79 -10.45 -9.00
C GLU A 153 4.44 -9.35 -7.99
N ASN A 154 5.35 -8.43 -7.68
CA ASN A 154 5.04 -7.25 -6.87
C ASN A 154 3.97 -6.38 -7.54
N GLU A 155 4.13 -6.12 -8.85
CA GLU A 155 3.15 -5.38 -9.63
C GLU A 155 1.79 -6.09 -9.63
N ARG A 156 1.77 -7.41 -9.84
CA ARG A 156 0.55 -8.21 -9.80
C ARG A 156 -0.16 -8.10 -8.45
N LEU A 157 0.56 -8.26 -7.33
CA LEU A 157 -0.03 -8.14 -6.00
C LEU A 157 -0.56 -6.74 -5.72
N LEU A 158 0.19 -5.70 -6.12
CA LEU A 158 -0.24 -4.32 -5.95
C LEU A 158 -1.48 -4.00 -6.79
N ARG A 159 -1.50 -4.42 -8.06
CA ARG A 159 -2.66 -4.29 -8.96
C ARG A 159 -3.89 -4.94 -8.35
N ASN A 160 -3.78 -6.22 -7.99
CA ASN A 160 -4.87 -6.97 -7.39
C ASN A 160 -5.40 -6.31 -6.11
N PHE A 161 -4.49 -5.81 -5.27
CA PHE A 161 -4.85 -5.09 -4.06
C PHE A 161 -5.61 -3.80 -4.37
N LEU A 162 -5.11 -2.96 -5.28
CA LEU A 162 -5.73 -1.67 -5.61
C LEU A 162 -7.07 -1.83 -6.33
N GLU A 163 -7.18 -2.77 -7.27
CA GLU A 163 -8.44 -3.07 -7.95
C GLU A 163 -9.49 -3.59 -6.97
N TYR A 164 -9.11 -4.50 -6.06
CA TYR A 164 -9.99 -5.00 -5.01
C TYR A 164 -10.45 -3.87 -4.07
N MET A 165 -9.51 -3.06 -3.57
CA MET A 165 -9.83 -1.95 -2.66
C MET A 165 -10.72 -0.91 -3.34
N SER A 166 -10.48 -0.63 -4.62
CA SER A 166 -11.30 0.27 -5.43
C SER A 166 -12.74 -0.23 -5.56
N LEU A 167 -12.92 -1.50 -5.98
CA LEU A 167 -14.23 -2.11 -6.17
C LEU A 167 -15.01 -2.17 -4.85
N GLU A 168 -14.35 -2.52 -3.76
CA GLU A 168 -14.91 -2.60 -2.41
C GLU A 168 -15.09 -1.24 -1.72
N LYS A 169 -14.79 -0.16 -2.44
CA LYS A 169 -14.87 1.24 -1.99
C LYS A 169 -14.11 1.49 -0.68
N LYS A 170 -12.94 0.86 -0.52
CA LYS A 170 -12.08 0.97 0.65
C LYS A 170 -11.04 2.05 0.46
N LEU A 171 -10.81 2.81 1.53
CA LEU A 171 -9.96 3.99 1.49
C LEU A 171 -8.49 3.63 1.30
N VAL A 172 -7.90 4.15 0.22
CA VAL A 172 -6.46 4.12 -0.05
C VAL A 172 -6.01 5.51 -0.45
N ILE A 173 -4.86 5.95 0.03
CA ILE A 173 -4.18 7.16 -0.45
C ILE A 173 -2.98 6.74 -1.27
N LEU A 174 -2.86 7.26 -2.48
CA LEU A 174 -1.67 7.11 -3.31
C LEU A 174 -0.77 8.34 -3.13
N ILE A 175 0.51 8.15 -2.85
CA ILE A 175 1.50 9.24 -2.92
C ILE A 175 2.14 9.16 -4.29
N LEU A 176 1.90 10.15 -5.15
CA LEU A 176 2.38 10.16 -6.53
C LEU A 176 3.60 11.09 -6.68
N PRO A 177 4.54 10.80 -7.60
CA PRO A 177 5.59 11.74 -7.98
C PRO A 177 5.00 13.09 -8.44
N ARG A 178 5.33 14.21 -7.77
CA ARG A 178 5.01 15.55 -8.31
C ARG A 178 5.68 15.72 -9.67
N ASP A 179 4.99 16.42 -10.57
CA ASP A 179 5.47 16.68 -11.93
C ASP A 179 5.87 15.40 -12.69
N TYR A 180 5.24 14.25 -12.39
CA TYR A 180 5.65 12.95 -12.94
C TYR A 180 5.89 12.95 -14.45
N LYS A 181 5.09 13.71 -15.21
CA LYS A 181 5.21 13.85 -16.68
C LYS A 181 6.61 14.27 -17.13
N LYS A 182 7.32 15.08 -16.34
CA LYS A 182 8.69 15.53 -16.63
C LYS A 182 9.73 14.45 -16.35
N TYR A 183 9.40 13.46 -15.53
CA TYR A 183 10.33 12.47 -14.99
C TYR A 183 9.99 11.02 -15.41
N LEU A 184 9.02 10.83 -16.30
CA LEU A 184 8.77 9.52 -16.90
C LEU A 184 9.99 9.10 -17.69
N THR A 185 10.55 7.94 -17.34
CA THR A 185 11.78 7.44 -17.96
C THR A 185 11.61 7.14 -19.44
N ASN A 186 10.38 6.83 -19.85
CA ASN A 186 10.02 6.51 -21.23
C ASN A 186 9.39 7.72 -21.96
N GLY A 187 9.52 8.91 -21.38
CA GLY A 187 8.97 10.15 -21.92
C GLY A 187 7.47 10.32 -21.69
N TYR A 188 7.01 11.56 -21.89
CA TYR A 188 5.59 11.92 -21.91
C TYR A 188 5.17 12.25 -23.33
N SER A 189 4.06 11.68 -23.78
CA SER A 189 3.45 12.00 -25.06
C SER A 189 2.09 12.67 -24.83
N PRO A 190 1.87 13.90 -25.34
CA PRO A 190 0.57 14.56 -25.22
C PRO A 190 -0.57 13.70 -25.76
N GLY A 191 -1.62 13.51 -24.95
CA GLY A 191 -2.75 12.64 -25.28
C GLY A 191 -2.52 11.14 -25.01
N LEU A 192 -1.31 10.72 -24.61
CA LEU A 192 -0.96 9.36 -24.22
C LEU A 192 -0.26 9.34 -22.86
N ASP A 193 -0.97 9.80 -21.84
CA ASP A 193 -0.53 9.76 -20.45
C ASP A 193 -0.55 8.33 -19.87
N GLU A 194 0.50 7.56 -20.14
CA GLU A 194 0.63 6.15 -19.73
C GLU A 194 0.58 5.95 -18.21
N TYR A 195 1.07 6.90 -17.42
CA TYR A 195 1.01 6.79 -15.96
C TYR A 195 -0.41 7.06 -15.44
N ALA A 196 -1.09 8.10 -15.95
CA ALA A 196 -2.49 8.32 -15.64
C ALA A 196 -3.36 7.13 -16.07
N ARG A 197 -3.12 6.58 -17.27
CA ARG A 197 -3.77 5.37 -17.76
C ARG A 197 -3.63 4.21 -16.78
N TYR A 198 -2.41 3.94 -16.30
CA TYR A 198 -2.16 2.89 -15.32
C TYR A 198 -2.92 3.11 -14.02
N LEU A 199 -2.87 4.33 -13.46
CA LEU A 199 -3.60 4.64 -12.23
C LEU A 199 -5.12 4.51 -12.42
N ASN A 200 -5.65 4.97 -13.55
CA ASN A 200 -7.07 4.88 -13.86
C ASN A 200 -7.52 3.43 -14.09
N ASP A 201 -6.64 2.59 -14.63
CA ASP A 201 -6.85 1.15 -14.76
C ASP A 201 -6.98 0.50 -13.37
N LEU A 202 -6.04 0.76 -12.47
CA LEU A 202 -6.07 0.18 -11.11
C LEU A 202 -7.22 0.69 -10.25
N THR A 203 -7.57 1.96 -10.40
CA THR A 203 -8.50 2.64 -9.49
C THR A 203 -9.90 2.76 -10.04
N ASN A 204 -10.10 2.59 -11.35
CA ASN A 204 -11.37 2.81 -12.03
C ASN A 204 -12.07 4.12 -11.63
N GLY A 205 -11.28 5.19 -11.36
CA GLY A 205 -11.80 6.48 -10.91
C GLY A 205 -12.53 6.45 -9.56
N SER A 206 -12.30 5.42 -8.73
CA SER A 206 -13.03 5.24 -7.48
C SER A 206 -12.82 6.39 -6.50
N GLU A 207 -13.92 6.96 -6.04
CA GLU A 207 -13.99 7.97 -4.98
C GLU A 207 -13.42 7.51 -3.62
N SER A 208 -13.11 6.22 -3.46
CA SER A 208 -12.43 5.71 -2.28
C SER A 208 -10.91 5.74 -2.38
N ILE A 209 -10.37 5.98 -3.57
CA ILE A 209 -8.94 6.12 -3.79
C ILE A 209 -8.66 7.61 -3.95
N LEU A 210 -7.80 8.14 -3.09
CA LEU A 210 -7.35 9.52 -3.11
C LEU A 210 -5.88 9.55 -3.50
N TYR A 211 -5.38 10.71 -3.91
CA TYR A 211 -3.94 10.89 -4.05
C TYR A 211 -3.42 12.17 -3.43
N MET A 212 -2.14 12.15 -3.11
CA MET A 212 -1.30 13.30 -2.78
C MET A 212 -0.02 13.22 -3.60
N GLU A 213 0.80 14.26 -3.55
CA GLU A 213 2.06 14.29 -4.30
C GLU A 213 3.25 14.29 -3.34
N SER A 214 4.30 13.56 -3.70
CA SER A 214 5.61 13.70 -3.07
C SER A 214 6.34 14.92 -3.65
N ARG A 215 7.21 15.54 -2.86
CA ARG A 215 8.02 16.69 -3.28
C ARG A 215 8.91 16.38 -4.48
N ASN A 216 9.51 15.19 -4.50
CA ASN A 216 10.38 14.71 -5.57
C ASN A 216 9.83 13.45 -6.23
N HIS A 217 10.26 13.18 -7.46
CA HIS A 217 9.80 12.02 -8.20
C HIS A 217 10.41 10.69 -7.73
N ASN A 218 11.58 10.73 -7.11
CA ASN A 218 12.37 9.55 -6.72
C ASN A 218 12.40 9.29 -5.20
N THR A 219 11.72 10.12 -4.40
CA THR A 219 11.59 9.96 -2.96
C THR A 219 10.14 10.16 -2.55
N GLY A 220 9.62 9.41 -1.58
CA GLY A 220 8.28 9.61 -1.02
C GLY A 220 8.18 10.77 -0.02
N ASP A 221 9.15 11.68 -0.03
CA ASP A 221 9.16 12.88 0.80
C ASP A 221 7.98 13.79 0.48
N MET A 222 7.41 14.49 1.47
CA MET A 222 6.20 15.31 1.30
C MET A 222 6.44 16.75 1.76
N GLU A 223 5.72 17.70 1.16
CA GLU A 223 5.71 19.06 1.67
C GLU A 223 5.08 19.12 3.05
N LYS A 224 5.56 20.03 3.90
CA LYS A 224 5.04 20.19 5.26
C LYS A 224 3.53 20.42 5.29
N ASP A 225 3.02 21.27 4.38
CA ASP A 225 1.60 21.59 4.32
C ASP A 225 0.76 20.38 3.88
N ASP A 226 1.28 19.55 2.96
CA ASP A 226 0.66 18.28 2.57
C ASP A 226 0.60 17.29 3.75
N VAL A 227 1.64 17.26 4.59
CA VAL A 227 1.66 16.42 5.81
C VAL A 227 0.64 16.90 6.84
N GLU A 228 0.45 18.21 7.00
CA GLU A 228 -0.60 18.75 7.86
C GLU A 228 -2.01 18.41 7.35
N ILE A 229 -2.24 18.49 6.04
CA ILE A 229 -3.50 18.07 5.41
C ILE A 229 -3.75 16.59 5.64
N LEU A 230 -2.75 15.72 5.38
CA LEU A 230 -2.85 14.29 5.63
C LEU A 230 -3.18 14.01 7.11
N SER A 231 -2.50 14.69 8.03
CA SER A 231 -2.75 14.53 9.47
C SER A 231 -4.15 14.96 9.88
N ALA A 232 -4.67 16.07 9.35
CA ALA A 232 -6.02 16.53 9.62
C ALA A 232 -7.05 15.51 9.10
N PHE A 233 -6.87 15.03 7.87
CA PHE A 233 -7.72 14.02 7.25
C PHE A 233 -7.76 12.72 8.07
N LEU A 234 -6.59 12.19 8.44
CA LEU A 234 -6.47 10.94 9.20
C LEU A 234 -7.12 11.03 10.60
N LYS A 235 -7.03 12.20 11.24
CA LYS A 235 -7.68 12.49 12.52
C LYS A 235 -9.20 12.54 12.38
N ASP A 236 -9.71 13.22 11.35
CA ASP A 236 -11.14 13.41 11.13
C ASP A 236 -11.85 12.11 10.77
N ILE A 237 -11.21 11.25 9.96
CA ILE A 237 -11.74 9.90 9.68
C ILE A 237 -11.57 8.93 10.85
N LYS A 238 -10.82 9.32 11.89
CA LYS A 238 -10.49 8.49 13.06
C LYS A 238 -9.79 7.18 12.66
N ALA A 239 -8.81 7.26 11.77
CA ALA A 239 -7.99 6.10 11.40
C ALA A 239 -7.23 5.58 12.62
N LYS A 240 -7.40 4.29 12.95
CA LYS A 240 -6.73 3.66 14.08
C LYS A 240 -5.31 3.20 13.73
N ARG A 241 -5.06 2.89 12.45
CA ARG A 241 -3.78 2.38 11.96
C ARG A 241 -3.53 2.88 10.55
N ILE A 242 -2.29 3.27 10.28
CA ILE A 242 -1.81 3.68 8.97
C ILE A 242 -0.88 2.57 8.49
N LEU A 243 -1.30 1.89 7.43
CA LEU A 243 -0.50 0.88 6.75
C LEU A 243 0.12 1.52 5.52
N TYR A 244 1.42 1.39 5.32
CA TYR A 244 2.06 1.95 4.14
C TYR A 244 2.97 0.96 3.41
N SER A 245 3.09 1.17 2.10
CA SER A 245 3.90 0.34 1.20
C SER A 245 4.08 1.02 -0.16
N GLY A 246 4.50 0.30 -1.21
CA GLY A 246 4.54 0.77 -2.59
C GLY A 246 5.94 0.73 -3.22
N GLY A 247 6.53 1.88 -3.49
CA GLY A 247 7.79 2.06 -4.21
C GLY A 247 9.00 1.44 -3.48
N PHE A 248 10.20 1.67 -4.01
CA PHE A 248 11.37 0.97 -3.50
C PHE A 248 11.72 1.37 -2.05
N VAL A 249 11.95 0.33 -1.26
CA VAL A 249 12.69 0.36 0.00
C VAL A 249 14.10 0.89 -0.26
N GLY A 250 14.62 1.76 0.61
CA GLY A 250 15.92 2.42 0.43
C GLY A 250 15.86 3.71 -0.41
N ARG A 251 14.69 4.04 -0.98
CA ARG A 251 14.49 5.24 -1.80
C ARG A 251 13.19 5.95 -1.47
N CYS A 252 12.09 5.44 -2.00
CA CYS A 252 10.77 6.06 -1.91
C CYS A 252 10.25 5.99 -0.47
N LEU A 253 10.34 4.82 0.14
CA LEU A 253 9.71 4.54 1.42
C LEU A 253 10.45 5.13 2.62
N ASP A 254 11.78 5.31 2.55
CA ASP A 254 12.59 5.78 3.69
C ASP A 254 12.22 7.21 4.09
N LYS A 255 12.16 8.11 3.10
CA LYS A 255 11.78 9.50 3.33
C LYS A 255 10.32 9.62 3.74
N PHE A 256 9.44 8.86 3.11
CA PHE A 256 8.04 8.83 3.50
C PHE A 256 7.83 8.33 4.94
N ASN A 257 8.51 7.26 5.33
CA ASN A 257 8.46 6.76 6.70
C ASN A 257 8.98 7.78 7.71
N THR A 258 10.07 8.48 7.39
CA THR A 258 10.59 9.55 8.26
C THR A 258 9.52 10.61 8.50
N VAL A 259 8.86 11.08 7.43
CA VAL A 259 7.75 12.04 7.50
C VAL A 259 6.60 11.52 8.36
N LEU A 260 6.17 10.26 8.16
CA LEU A 260 5.09 9.69 8.96
C LEU A 260 5.47 9.55 10.43
N VAL A 261 6.68 9.08 10.73
CA VAL A 261 7.16 8.89 12.10
C VAL A 261 7.24 10.22 12.83
N ASP A 262 7.79 11.25 12.19
CA ASP A 262 7.90 12.59 12.77
C ASP A 262 6.52 13.17 13.10
N LYS A 263 5.50 12.84 12.29
CA LYS A 263 4.13 13.37 12.46
C LYS A 263 3.27 12.55 13.41
N PHE A 264 3.32 11.21 13.33
CA PHE A 264 2.36 10.30 13.98
C PHE A 264 3.00 9.41 15.06
N GLY A 265 4.34 9.37 15.13
CA GLY A 265 5.07 8.41 15.95
C GLY A 265 4.88 6.95 15.49
N TYR A 266 5.49 6.01 16.21
CA TYR A 266 5.54 4.60 15.79
C TYR A 266 4.31 3.77 16.15
N LYS A 267 3.47 4.23 17.09
CA LYS A 267 2.44 3.40 17.73
C LYS A 267 1.44 2.82 16.73
N ASP A 268 1.01 3.64 15.78
CA ASP A 268 -0.08 3.33 14.85
C ASP A 268 0.36 3.23 13.38
N LEU A 269 1.68 3.19 13.14
CA LEU A 269 2.29 3.03 11.82
C LEU A 269 2.72 1.57 11.59
N TYR A 270 2.40 1.04 10.41
CA TYR A 270 2.71 -0.34 10.03
C TYR A 270 3.21 -0.41 8.59
N PHE A 271 4.33 -1.09 8.39
CA PHE A 271 4.85 -1.38 7.05
C PHE A 271 4.26 -2.69 6.53
N VAL A 272 3.80 -2.68 5.28
CA VAL A 272 3.24 -3.87 4.58
C VAL A 272 4.24 -4.33 3.51
N PRO A 273 5.17 -5.25 3.84
CA PRO A 273 6.24 -5.64 2.94
C PRO A 273 5.75 -6.32 1.65
N GLU A 274 4.59 -6.96 1.66
CA GLU A 274 4.05 -7.70 0.51
C GLU A 274 3.62 -6.80 -0.65
N LEU A 275 3.42 -5.51 -0.39
CA LEU A 275 3.06 -4.51 -1.39
C LEU A 275 4.25 -3.60 -1.74
N ALA A 276 5.43 -3.89 -1.19
CA ALA A 276 6.62 -3.07 -1.37
C ALA A 276 7.43 -3.62 -2.52
N SER A 277 7.80 -2.75 -3.44
CA SER A 277 8.63 -3.08 -4.58
C SER A 277 10.08 -3.24 -4.12
N ILE A 278 10.76 -4.23 -4.66
CA ILE A 278 12.21 -4.40 -4.54
C ILE A 278 12.82 -4.05 -5.90
N PHE A 279 13.87 -3.23 -5.91
CA PHE A 279 14.48 -2.80 -7.16
C PHE A 279 15.16 -3.99 -7.85
N PRO A 280 14.82 -4.32 -9.11
CA PRO A 280 15.39 -5.49 -9.78
C PRO A 280 16.92 -5.51 -9.86
N GLY A 281 17.55 -4.33 -9.93
CA GLY A 281 19.01 -4.21 -9.98
C GLY A 281 19.74 -4.55 -8.67
N GLU A 282 19.03 -4.68 -7.55
CA GLU A 282 19.60 -5.08 -6.26
C GLU A 282 19.63 -6.61 -6.08
N LEU A 283 19.06 -7.35 -7.03
CA LEU A 283 18.83 -8.78 -6.90
C LEU A 283 19.86 -9.58 -7.70
N ASN A 284 20.59 -10.43 -6.98
CA ASN A 284 21.40 -11.51 -7.54
C ASN A 284 20.83 -12.90 -7.18
N ALA A 285 21.47 -13.97 -7.66
CA ALA A 285 21.02 -15.35 -7.48
C ALA A 285 20.84 -15.80 -6.01
N SER A 286 21.55 -15.21 -5.05
CA SER A 286 21.39 -15.53 -3.63
C SER A 286 20.02 -15.11 -3.07
N HIS A 287 19.28 -14.26 -3.78
CA HIS A 287 17.94 -13.81 -3.41
C HIS A 287 16.82 -14.65 -4.00
N SER A 288 17.12 -15.83 -4.56
CA SER A 288 16.10 -16.75 -5.10
C SER A 288 15.02 -17.11 -4.08
N TYR A 289 15.34 -17.09 -2.78
CA TYR A 289 14.40 -17.31 -1.68
C TYR A 289 13.26 -16.28 -1.59
N LEU A 290 13.35 -15.15 -2.29
CA LEU A 290 12.29 -14.15 -2.39
C LEU A 290 11.09 -14.63 -3.20
N LEU A 291 11.29 -15.66 -4.04
CA LEU A 291 10.25 -16.32 -4.79
C LEU A 291 10.10 -17.78 -4.33
N THR A 292 8.91 -18.33 -4.50
CA THR A 292 8.65 -19.78 -4.44
C THR A 292 9.17 -20.45 -5.71
N GLU A 293 9.21 -21.78 -5.72
CA GLU A 293 9.54 -22.57 -6.93
C GLU A 293 8.58 -22.28 -8.10
N THR A 294 7.34 -21.92 -7.80
CA THR A 294 6.33 -21.51 -8.79
C THR A 294 6.48 -20.05 -9.25
N GLY A 295 7.54 -19.36 -8.81
CA GLY A 295 7.81 -17.97 -9.15
C GLY A 295 6.91 -16.95 -8.45
N LYS A 296 6.15 -17.33 -7.40
CA LYS A 296 5.31 -16.41 -6.61
C LYS A 296 6.10 -15.78 -5.47
N ILE A 297 5.66 -14.65 -4.93
CA ILE A 297 6.36 -14.03 -3.79
C ILE A 297 6.37 -14.99 -2.59
N ASN A 298 7.56 -15.21 -2.03
CA ASN A 298 7.72 -15.82 -0.74
C ASN A 298 7.66 -14.73 0.35
N PHE A 299 6.51 -14.52 0.97
CA PHE A 299 6.34 -13.47 1.98
C PHE A 299 7.27 -13.59 3.19
N LYS A 300 7.63 -14.81 3.59
CA LYS A 300 8.63 -15.02 4.66
C LYS A 300 10.01 -14.57 4.18
N GLY A 301 10.34 -14.89 2.93
CA GLY A 301 11.56 -14.44 2.27
C GLY A 301 11.63 -12.92 2.18
N VAL A 302 10.60 -12.26 1.67
CA VAL A 302 10.53 -10.79 1.57
C VAL A 302 10.63 -10.12 2.94
N ALA A 303 9.90 -10.61 3.95
CA ALA A 303 10.03 -10.08 5.30
C ALA A 303 11.45 -10.24 5.84
N THR A 304 12.10 -11.38 5.61
CA THR A 304 13.49 -11.62 6.01
C THR A 304 14.46 -10.71 5.27
N PHE A 305 14.26 -10.48 3.98
CA PHE A 305 15.07 -9.56 3.18
C PHE A 305 15.02 -8.14 3.72
N PHE A 306 13.83 -7.60 3.99
CA PHE A 306 13.73 -6.27 4.59
C PHE A 306 14.33 -6.20 5.98
N LYS A 307 14.18 -7.25 6.82
CA LYS A 307 14.88 -7.29 8.11
C LYS A 307 16.41 -7.25 7.97
N ALA A 308 16.95 -8.00 7.01
CA ALA A 308 18.39 -8.11 6.79
C ALA A 308 19.02 -6.82 6.23
N GLN A 309 18.26 -6.02 5.47
CA GLN A 309 18.71 -4.72 4.93
C GLN A 309 18.79 -3.60 5.99
N ASP A 310 18.85 -3.96 7.29
CA ASP A 310 18.76 -3.06 8.44
C ASP A 310 17.53 -2.14 8.38
N PHE A 311 16.49 -2.61 7.68
CA PHE A 311 15.30 -1.82 7.43
C PHE A 311 14.43 -1.75 8.68
N GLU A 312 14.61 -2.63 9.67
CA GLU A 312 14.00 -2.46 11.02
C GLU A 312 14.53 -1.21 11.74
N ARG A 313 15.76 -0.75 11.44
CA ARG A 313 16.33 0.47 12.04
C ARG A 313 15.73 1.73 11.44
N VAL A 314 15.52 1.73 10.12
CA VAL A 314 14.88 2.85 9.38
C VAL A 314 13.37 2.82 9.60
N LEU A 315 12.76 1.63 9.57
CA LEU A 315 11.36 1.37 9.82
C LEU A 315 11.16 0.72 11.20
N LYS A 316 11.29 1.50 12.30
CA LYS A 316 10.75 1.02 13.60
C LYS A 316 9.22 0.76 13.64
N PRO A 317 8.35 1.15 12.66
CA PRO A 317 7.00 0.61 12.63
C PRO A 317 6.95 -0.92 12.56
N LYS A 318 5.87 -1.47 13.10
CA LYS A 318 5.64 -2.91 13.17
C LYS A 318 5.41 -3.44 11.76
N ILE A 319 6.18 -4.46 11.35
CA ILE A 319 5.89 -5.22 10.13
C ILE A 319 4.56 -5.93 10.32
N LYS A 320 3.63 -5.74 9.40
CA LYS A 320 2.32 -6.38 9.44
C LYS A 320 2.05 -7.11 8.14
N HIS A 321 1.89 -8.41 8.25
CA HIS A 321 1.40 -9.21 7.14
C HIS A 321 -0.07 -8.90 6.88
N SER A 322 -0.40 -8.57 5.64
CA SER A 322 -1.78 -8.31 5.27
C SER A 322 -2.52 -9.63 5.05
N HIS A 323 -3.45 -9.96 5.96
CA HIS A 323 -4.36 -11.10 5.80
C HIS A 323 -5.16 -11.01 4.50
N LEU A 324 -5.51 -9.78 4.09
CA LEU A 324 -6.16 -9.54 2.82
C LEU A 324 -5.29 -10.06 1.67
N ILE A 325 -4.00 -9.69 1.61
CA ILE A 325 -3.09 -10.15 0.55
C ILE A 325 -3.01 -11.68 0.50
N ARG A 326 -2.90 -12.34 1.67
CA ARG A 326 -2.91 -13.81 1.74
C ARG A 326 -4.24 -14.41 1.24
N ALA A 327 -5.37 -13.75 1.50
CA ALA A 327 -6.67 -14.17 1.00
C ALA A 327 -6.78 -13.99 -0.53
N LEU A 328 -6.27 -12.87 -1.08
CA LEU A 328 -6.20 -12.64 -2.53
C LEU A 328 -5.42 -13.77 -3.22
N GLU A 329 -4.24 -14.15 -2.69
CA GLU A 329 -3.43 -15.24 -3.24
C GLU A 329 -4.13 -16.61 -3.19
N LYS A 330 -4.83 -16.90 -2.09
CA LYS A 330 -5.54 -18.19 -1.94
C LYS A 330 -6.62 -18.34 -3.00
N ILE A 331 -7.26 -17.24 -3.39
CA ILE A 331 -8.36 -17.24 -4.36
C ILE A 331 -7.84 -17.45 -5.78
N GLU A 332 -6.73 -16.81 -6.14
CA GLU A 332 -6.09 -17.05 -7.44
C GLU A 332 -5.69 -18.51 -7.63
N LYS A 333 -5.15 -19.16 -6.59
CA LYS A 333 -4.82 -20.59 -6.64
C LYS A 333 -6.05 -21.44 -6.98
N VAL A 334 -7.21 -21.11 -6.42
CA VAL A 334 -8.48 -21.80 -6.71
C VAL A 334 -8.95 -21.51 -8.15
N GLN A 335 -8.86 -20.26 -8.61
CA GLN A 335 -9.28 -19.89 -9.96
C GLN A 335 -8.37 -20.51 -11.04
N ALA A 336 -7.07 -20.63 -10.79
CA ALA A 336 -6.12 -21.26 -11.71
C ALA A 336 -6.30 -22.79 -11.79
N GLY A 337 -6.64 -23.44 -10.66
CA GLY A 337 -6.86 -24.90 -10.60
C GLY A 337 -8.17 -25.37 -11.28
N ASN A 338 -9.15 -24.49 -11.48
CA ASN A 338 -10.41 -24.83 -12.16
C ASN A 338 -10.34 -24.69 -13.70
N LYS A 339 -9.17 -24.38 -14.26
CA LYS A 339 -8.96 -24.25 -15.72
C LYS A 339 -8.24 -25.47 -16.34
N SER A 340 -8.07 -26.57 -15.61
CA SER A 340 -7.45 -27.82 -16.09
C SER A 340 -8.47 -28.83 -16.58
#